data_AF-A0A183D1K1-F1
#
_entry.id   AF-A0A183D1K1-F1
#
_cell.length_a   1.000
_cell.length_b   1.000
_cell.length_c   1.000
_cell.angle_alpha   90.00
_cell.angle_beta   90.00
_cell.angle_gamma   90.00
#
_symmetry.space_group_name_H-M   'P 1'
#
loop_
_entity.id
_entity.type
_entity.pdbx_description
1 polymer ?
#
loop_
_entity_poly.entity_id
_entity_poly.type
_entity_poly.pdbx_seq_one_letter_code
_entity_poly.pdbx_strand_id
1 'polypeptide(L)'
;MAETSSGYSDNKPTTSTESRSKRKTRNESEKRRRDAFNRLIGELTGLVAGDERRMDKSTVLKCAIDFLKQRNRWFYFLDAKPGSFTILLLLCIFV
;
A
#
# COMPACT_ATOMS: atom_id res chain seq x y z
N MET A 1 -54.02 50.13 -10.07
CA MET A 1 -52.57 49.88 -10.09
C MET A 1 -52.28 48.68 -9.19
N ALA A 2 -51.53 47.69 -9.68
CA ALA A 2 -51.08 46.56 -8.87
C ALA A 2 -49.66 46.86 -8.37
N GLU A 3 -49.44 46.79 -7.05
CA GLU A 3 -48.09 46.76 -6.48
C GLU A 3 -47.87 45.40 -5.82
N THR A 4 -47.08 44.58 -6.53
CA THR A 4 -46.44 43.39 -6.00
C THR A 4 -45.15 43.82 -5.30
N SER A 5 -45.14 43.86 -3.97
CA SER A 5 -43.88 43.94 -3.22
C SER A 5 -43.29 42.54 -3.08
N SER A 6 -42.56 42.13 -4.11
CA SER A 6 -41.57 41.06 -4.07
C SER A 6 -40.37 41.54 -3.25
N GLY A 7 -40.14 40.93 -2.09
CA GLY A 7 -38.97 41.19 -1.24
C GLY A 7 -38.19 39.91 -0.99
N TYR A 8 -37.53 39.41 -2.03
CA TYR A 8 -36.55 38.32 -1.93
C TYR A 8 -35.16 38.89 -1.60
N SER A 9 -34.62 38.60 -0.42
CA SER A 9 -33.19 38.67 -0.04
C SER A 9 -33.08 37.95 1.31
N ASP A 10 -32.29 36.89 1.53
CA ASP A 10 -30.88 36.72 1.19
C ASP A 10 -30.58 35.31 0.65
N ASN A 11 -30.32 35.21 -0.66
CA ASN A 11 -29.40 34.18 -1.15
C ASN A 11 -27.99 34.78 -1.11
N LYS A 12 -27.25 34.53 -0.03
CA LYS A 12 -25.79 34.68 -0.06
C LYS A 12 -25.21 33.42 -0.70
N PRO A 13 -24.63 33.46 -1.91
CA PRO A 13 -23.96 32.31 -2.48
C PRO A 13 -22.63 32.12 -1.76
N THR A 14 -22.57 31.20 -0.79
CA THR A 14 -21.30 30.74 -0.21
C THR A 14 -20.64 29.70 -1.13
N THR A 15 -20.52 29.97 -2.42
CA THR A 15 -20.10 28.97 -3.42
C THR A 15 -18.61 29.03 -3.79
N SER A 16 -17.84 30.01 -3.30
CA SER A 16 -16.40 30.16 -3.63
C SER A 16 -15.43 29.63 -2.56
N THR A 17 -15.75 29.79 -1.28
CA THR A 17 -14.91 29.35 -0.16
C THR A 17 -15.12 27.87 0.16
N GLU A 18 -16.37 27.41 0.10
CA GLU A 18 -16.72 26.01 0.35
C GLU A 18 -16.21 25.08 -0.77
N SER A 19 -16.21 25.54 -2.02
CA SER A 19 -15.65 24.81 -3.17
C SER A 19 -14.11 24.72 -3.11
N ARG A 20 -13.43 25.78 -2.66
CA ARG A 20 -11.99 25.77 -2.41
C ARG A 20 -11.59 24.83 -1.26
N SER A 21 -12.39 24.81 -0.19
CA SER A 21 -12.20 23.88 0.93
C SER A 21 -12.43 22.42 0.52
N LYS A 22 -13.48 22.12 -0.26
CA LYS A 22 -13.72 20.77 -0.81
C LYS A 22 -12.59 20.31 -1.75
N ARG A 23 -12.03 21.21 -2.56
CA ARG A 23 -10.84 20.90 -3.39
C ARG A 23 -9.60 20.63 -2.54
N LYS A 24 -9.38 21.41 -1.47
CA LYS A 24 -8.23 21.24 -0.57
C LYS A 24 -8.29 19.90 0.18
N THR A 25 -9.44 19.57 0.78
CA THR A 25 -9.61 18.29 1.50
C THR A 25 -9.43 17.07 0.60
N ARG A 26 -9.92 17.14 -0.65
CA ARG A 26 -9.71 16.10 -1.66
C ARG A 26 -8.24 15.94 -2.06
N ASN A 27 -7.51 17.04 -2.25
CA ASN A 27 -6.10 16.98 -2.60
C ASN A 27 -5.27 16.40 -1.44
N GLU A 28 -5.60 16.75 -0.20
CA GLU A 28 -4.96 16.21 1.01
C GLU A 28 -5.29 14.73 1.24
N SER A 29 -6.54 14.28 1.00
CA SER A 29 -6.87 12.85 1.08
C SER A 29 -6.10 12.04 0.04
N GLU A 30 -5.99 12.57 -1.18
CA GLU A 30 -5.25 11.91 -2.24
C GLU A 30 -3.75 11.87 -1.96
N LYS A 31 -3.17 12.97 -1.46
CA LYS A 31 -1.78 13.01 -1.04
C LYS A 31 -1.50 11.96 0.04
N ARG A 32 -2.34 11.88 1.08
CA ARG A 32 -2.22 10.86 2.13
C ARG A 32 -2.25 9.43 1.58
N ARG A 33 -3.13 9.13 0.62
CA ARG A 33 -3.17 7.81 -0.03
C ARG A 33 -1.87 7.48 -0.76
N ARG A 34 -1.30 8.43 -1.50
CA ARG A 34 -0.03 8.25 -2.21
C ARG A 34 1.14 8.09 -1.24
N ASP A 35 1.17 8.88 -0.18
CA ASP A 35 2.21 8.82 0.84
C ASP A 35 2.17 7.49 1.59
N ALA A 36 0.98 7.01 1.95
CA ALA A 36 0.77 5.69 2.54
C ALA A 36 1.23 4.57 1.60
N PHE A 37 0.88 4.62 0.32
CA PHE A 37 1.34 3.64 -0.67
C PHE A 37 2.87 3.65 -0.81
N ASN A 38 3.49 4.83 -0.92
CA ASN A 38 4.94 4.94 -1.03
C ASN A 38 5.65 4.39 0.20
N ARG A 39 5.10 4.61 1.41
CA ARG A 39 5.63 4.02 2.65
C ARG A 39 5.58 2.49 2.59
N LEU A 40 4.44 1.90 2.22
CA LEU A 40 4.29 0.45 2.12
C LEU A 40 5.25 -0.16 1.11
N ILE A 41 5.46 0.49 -0.04
CA ILE A 41 6.47 0.05 -1.03
C ILE A 41 7.89 0.11 -0.44
N GLY A 42 8.21 1.14 0.33
CA GLY A 42 9.51 1.25 1.00
C GLY A 42 9.75 0.12 2.02
N GLU A 43 8.75 -0.16 2.86
CA GLU A 43 8.80 -1.27 3.82
C GLU A 43 8.91 -2.63 3.10
N LEU A 44 8.14 -2.83 2.02
CA LEU A 44 8.20 -4.04 1.21
C LEU A 44 9.56 -4.22 0.53
N THR A 45 10.17 -3.14 0.04
CA THR A 45 11.51 -3.18 -0.55
C THR A 45 12.53 -3.65 0.48
N GLY A 46 12.47 -3.15 1.71
CA GLY A 46 13.37 -3.59 2.78
C GLY A 46 13.26 -5.09 3.11
N LEU A 47 12.06 -5.66 3.00
CA LEU A 47 11.84 -7.09 3.25
C LEU A 47 12.33 -7.99 2.10
N VAL A 48 12.22 -7.52 0.86
CA VAL A 48 12.45 -8.34 -0.34
C VAL A 48 13.87 -8.18 -0.89
N ALA A 49 14.48 -7.00 -0.74
CA ALA A 49 15.71 -6.65 -1.44
C ALA A 49 17.01 -7.01 -0.69
N GLY A 50 16.94 -7.29 0.61
CA GLY A 50 18.15 -7.51 1.43
C GLY A 50 19.06 -6.29 1.40
N ASP A 51 20.17 -6.37 0.65
CA ASP A 51 21.21 -5.33 0.52
C ASP A 51 21.03 -4.43 -0.73
N GLU A 52 20.13 -4.81 -1.66
CA GLU A 52 19.87 -4.05 -2.90
C GLU A 52 18.95 -2.85 -2.62
N ARG A 53 19.54 -1.69 -2.37
CA ARG A 53 18.81 -0.51 -1.87
C ARG A 53 17.85 0.18 -2.87
N ARG A 54 17.80 -0.21 -4.15
CA ARG A 54 17.07 0.54 -5.19
C ARG A 54 16.34 -0.38 -6.16
N MET A 55 15.04 -0.56 -5.94
CA MET A 55 14.16 -1.30 -6.85
C MET A 55 13.05 -0.39 -7.38
N ASP A 56 12.67 -0.52 -8.65
CA ASP A 56 11.50 0.16 -9.19
C ASP A 56 10.20 -0.44 -8.60
N LYS A 57 9.14 0.38 -8.50
CA LYS A 57 7.90 -0.01 -7.81
C LYS A 57 7.30 -1.31 -8.35
N SER A 58 7.30 -1.47 -9.68
CA SER A 58 6.80 -2.66 -10.36
C SER A 58 7.63 -3.91 -10.06
N THR A 59 8.94 -3.76 -9.96
CA THR A 59 9.86 -4.85 -9.62
C THR A 59 9.77 -5.21 -8.14
N VAL A 60 9.60 -4.24 -7.23
CA VAL A 60 9.32 -4.53 -5.81
C VAL A 60 8.11 -5.45 -5.67
N LEU A 61 7.02 -5.13 -6.38
CA LEU A 61 5.80 -5.92 -6.38
C LEU A 61 6.02 -7.33 -6.96
N LYS A 62 6.76 -7.45 -8.08
CA LYS A 62 7.09 -8.76 -8.67
C LYS A 62 7.96 -9.60 -7.74
N CYS A 63 9.04 -9.02 -7.22
CA CYS A 63 9.95 -9.72 -6.32
C CYS A 63 9.26 -10.13 -5.00
N ALA A 64 8.31 -9.34 -4.51
CA ALA A 64 7.49 -9.74 -3.35
C ALA A 64 6.66 -11.01 -3.63
N ILE A 65 6.05 -11.09 -4.82
CA ILE A 65 5.29 -12.28 -5.25
C ILE A 65 6.23 -13.48 -5.37
N ASP A 66 7.40 -13.29 -5.98
CA ASP A 66 8.37 -14.36 -6.16
C ASP A 66 8.97 -14.83 -4.82
N PHE A 67 9.23 -13.91 -3.89
CA PHE A 67 9.68 -14.22 -2.53
C PHE A 67 8.69 -15.14 -1.80
N LEU A 68 7.40 -14.83 -1.88
CA LEU A 68 6.34 -15.66 -1.28
C LEU A 68 6.22 -17.02 -1.98
N LYS A 69 6.26 -17.05 -3.32
CA LYS A 69 6.24 -18.30 -4.08
C LYS A 69 7.45 -19.19 -3.78
N GLN A 70 8.62 -18.61 -3.63
CA GLN A 70 9.84 -19.34 -3.37
C GLN A 70 9.81 -19.93 -1.96
N ARG A 71 9.38 -19.16 -0.95
CA ARG A 71 9.12 -19.71 0.42
C ARG A 71 8.17 -20.89 0.40
N ASN A 72 7.05 -20.80 -0.33
CA ASN A 72 6.11 -21.92 -0.44
C ASN A 72 6.76 -23.11 -1.15
N ARG A 73 7.54 -22.88 -2.21
CA ARG A 73 8.29 -23.96 -2.88
C ARG A 73 9.32 -24.60 -1.96
N TRP A 74 10.06 -23.82 -1.17
CA TRP A 74 11.00 -24.34 -0.16
C TRP A 74 10.26 -25.18 0.88
N PHE A 75 9.11 -24.72 1.33
CA PHE A 75 8.25 -25.46 2.26
C PHE A 75 7.80 -26.80 1.67
N TYR A 76 7.24 -26.81 0.45
CA TYR A 76 6.88 -28.06 -0.24
C TYR A 76 8.09 -28.93 -0.59
N PHE A 77 9.26 -28.36 -0.85
CA PHE A 77 10.48 -29.12 -1.09
C PHE A 77 10.98 -29.81 0.19
N LEU A 78 10.84 -29.14 1.34
CA LEU A 78 11.15 -29.70 2.66
C LEU A 78 10.15 -30.80 3.06
N ASP A 79 8.88 -30.69 2.66
CA ASP A 79 7.84 -31.71 2.92
C ASP A 79 7.83 -32.87 1.90
N ALA A 80 8.24 -32.64 0.64
CA ALA A 80 8.18 -33.63 -0.43
C ALA A 80 9.30 -34.70 -0.38
N LYS A 81 10.17 -34.67 0.62
CA LYS A 81 11.23 -35.68 0.85
C LYS A 81 11.10 -36.25 2.27
N PRO A 82 10.34 -37.34 2.48
CA PRO A 82 10.39 -38.08 3.74
C PRO A 82 11.82 -38.58 3.95
N GLY A 83 12.56 -37.96 4.87
CA GLY A 83 13.96 -38.29 5.18
C GLY A 83 14.95 -37.12 5.16
N SER A 84 14.56 -35.91 4.74
CA SER A 84 15.48 -34.74 4.80
C SER A 84 15.47 -34.05 6.16
N PHE A 85 14.31 -34.06 6.84
CA PHE A 85 14.16 -33.52 8.19
C PHE A 85 14.97 -34.29 9.22
N THR A 86 15.11 -35.61 9.05
CA THR A 86 15.93 -36.46 9.93
C THR A 86 17.43 -36.18 9.75
N ILE A 87 17.89 -35.87 8.53
CA ILE A 87 19.29 -35.53 8.25
C ILE A 87 19.65 -34.14 8.80
N LEU A 88 18.75 -33.15 8.65
CA LEU A 88 18.95 -31.84 9.28
C LEU A 88 18.90 -31.91 10.81
N LEU A 89 17.98 -32.70 11.38
CA LEU A 89 17.88 -32.90 12.83
C LEU A 89 19.13 -33.63 13.37
N LEU A 90 19.64 -34.63 12.65
CA LEU A 90 20.89 -35.32 13.00
C LEU A 90 22.10 -34.38 12.91
N LEU A 91 22.18 -33.53 11.89
CA LEU A 91 23.27 -32.53 11.79
C LEU A 91 23.22 -31.48 12.89
N CYS A 92 22.03 -31.08 13.37
CA CYS A 92 21.89 -30.15 14.49
C CYS A 92 22.11 -30.78 15.87
N ILE A 93 22.10 -32.11 15.99
CA ILE A 93 22.41 -32.83 17.24
C ILE A 93 23.90 -33.14 17.36
N PHE A 94 24.62 -33.22 16.24
CA PHE A 94 26.06 -33.55 16.19
C PHE A 94 27.00 -32.33 16.03
N VAL A 95 26.46 -31.11 16.02
CA VAL A 95 27.20 -29.82 16.10
C VAL A 95 26.96 -29.19 17.45
#